data_AF-A0A3A4WBA3-F1
#
_entry.id   AF-A0A3A4WBA3-F1
#
_cell.length_a   1.000
_cell.length_b   1.000
_cell.length_c   1.000
_cell.angle_alpha   90.00
_cell.angle_beta   90.00
_cell.angle_gamma   90.00
#
_symmetry.space_group_name_H-M   'P 1'
#
loop_
_entity.id
_entity.type
_entity.pdbx_description
1 polymer ?
#
loop_
_entity_poly.entity_id
_entity_poly.type
_entity_poly.pdbx_seq_one_letter_code
_entity_poly.pdbx_strand_id
1 'polypeptide(L)'
;MADSVTSQTLFSGEKRVVMAFTSVSDSTGESAVQKVDISALPGSPAKVKINKVTYSVVGMSVSVLFDHMTDDRVLSLQGEGCLDFTPYGGVQDPSSAGGTGDILFTTNNATVGATYTIVLDLGLS
;
A
#
# COMPACT_ATOMS: atom_id res chain seq x y z
N MET A 1 -5.87 -22.03 -3.93
CA MET A 1 -6.46 -21.62 -2.64
C MET A 1 -5.97 -20.21 -2.47
N ALA A 2 -6.84 -19.22 -2.69
CA ALA A 2 -6.45 -17.82 -2.86
C ALA A 2 -5.42 -17.33 -1.83
N ASP A 3 -4.57 -16.40 -2.26
CA ASP A 3 -3.55 -15.75 -1.45
C ASP A 3 -4.06 -15.43 -0.03
N SER A 4 -3.28 -15.83 0.99
CA SER A 4 -3.63 -15.57 2.39
C SER A 4 -3.17 -14.17 2.77
N VAL A 5 -4.07 -13.20 2.61
CA VAL A 5 -3.83 -11.80 2.92
C VAL A 5 -4.32 -11.46 4.34
N THR A 6 -3.50 -10.75 5.10
CA THR A 6 -3.88 -10.19 6.41
C THR A 6 -3.56 -8.70 6.45
N SER A 7 -4.49 -7.91 6.99
CA SER A 7 -4.29 -6.48 7.26
C SER A 7 -4.46 -6.20 8.75
N GLN A 8 -3.63 -5.32 9.29
CA GLN A 8 -3.67 -4.90 10.68
C GLN A 8 -3.38 -3.42 10.80
N THR A 9 -4.26 -2.67 11.47
CA THR A 9 -3.97 -1.28 11.87
C THR A 9 -3.13 -1.28 13.13
N LEU A 10 -1.90 -0.79 13.06
CA LEU A 10 -0.96 -0.68 14.17
C LEU A 10 -1.16 0.61 14.97
N PHE A 11 -1.51 1.69 14.28
CA PHE A 11 -1.78 2.99 14.89
C PHE A 11 -2.85 3.72 14.09
N SER A 12 -3.76 4.40 14.77
CA SER A 12 -4.83 5.16 14.15
C SER A 12 -5.07 6.45 14.91
N GLY A 13 -4.76 7.57 14.29
CA GLY A 13 -4.99 8.91 14.83
C GLY A 13 -5.38 9.90 13.73
N GLU A 14 -5.80 11.10 14.11
CA GLU A 14 -6.42 12.08 13.21
C GLU A 14 -5.50 12.59 12.08
N LYS A 15 -4.17 12.53 12.26
CA LYS A 15 -3.18 13.02 11.28
C LYS A 15 -2.23 11.95 10.77
N ARG A 16 -2.28 10.75 11.35
CA ARG A 16 -1.35 9.67 11.06
C ARG A 16 -2.01 8.32 11.29
N VAL A 17 -1.83 7.41 10.34
CA VAL A 17 -2.27 6.02 10.43
C VAL A 17 -1.11 5.13 10.04
N VAL A 18 -0.94 4.00 10.75
CA VAL A 18 0.07 2.99 10.41
C VAL A 18 -0.63 1.66 10.24
N MET A 19 -0.45 1.03 9.08
CA MET A 19 -1.07 -0.26 8.75
C MET A 19 -0.03 -1.24 8.25
N ALA A 20 -0.16 -2.50 8.66
CA ALA A 20 0.67 -3.62 8.25
C ALA A 20 -0.15 -4.58 7.40
N PHE A 21 0.48 -5.09 6.34
CA PHE A 21 -0.11 -6.01 5.38
C PHE A 21 0.84 -7.18 5.17
N THR A 22 0.31 -8.40 5.22
CA THR A 22 1.06 -9.60 4.90
C THR A 22 0.32 -10.43 3.88
N SER A 23 1.05 -11.08 2.98
CA SER A 23 0.49 -12.07 2.06
C SER A 23 1.41 -13.27 1.90
N VAL A 24 0.79 -14.43 1.72
CA VAL A 24 1.43 -15.65 1.20
C VAL A 24 0.71 -16.04 -0.08
N SER A 25 1.45 -16.01 -1.20
CA SER A 25 0.90 -16.21 -2.54
C SER A 25 0.72 -17.68 -2.89
N ASP A 26 -0.39 -18.01 -3.57
CA ASP A 26 -0.67 -19.30 -4.19
C ASP A 26 -0.39 -19.31 -5.70
N SER A 27 0.31 -18.28 -6.21
CA SER A 27 0.61 -17.94 -7.61
C SER A 27 -0.50 -17.22 -8.39
N THR A 28 -1.66 -16.97 -7.79
CA THR A 28 -2.67 -16.10 -8.43
C THR A 28 -2.30 -14.62 -8.33
N GLY A 29 -1.66 -14.23 -7.24
CA GLY A 29 -1.26 -12.85 -7.00
C GLY A 29 -2.44 -11.91 -6.77
N GLU A 30 -2.14 -10.66 -6.45
CA GLU A 30 -3.09 -9.59 -6.25
C GLU A 30 -3.08 -8.63 -7.43
N SER A 31 -4.26 -8.18 -7.86
CA SER A 31 -4.44 -7.17 -8.91
C SER A 31 -5.34 -6.06 -8.38
N ALA A 32 -4.77 -4.87 -8.19
CA ALA A 32 -5.47 -3.67 -7.74
C ALA A 32 -6.28 -3.91 -6.44
N VAL A 33 -5.74 -4.68 -5.50
CA VAL A 33 -6.44 -4.98 -4.24
C VAL A 33 -6.33 -3.77 -3.32
N GLN A 34 -7.47 -3.22 -2.94
CA GLN A 34 -7.56 -2.11 -1.99
C GLN A 34 -7.00 -2.53 -0.62
N LYS A 35 -6.01 -1.78 -0.13
CA LYS A 35 -5.37 -1.99 1.17
C LYS A 35 -5.72 -0.90 2.18
N VAL A 36 -5.90 0.32 1.69
CA VAL A 36 -6.29 1.48 2.50
C VAL A 36 -7.45 2.16 1.82
N ASP A 37 -8.60 2.16 2.50
CA ASP A 37 -9.77 2.96 2.15
C ASP A 37 -9.68 4.29 2.89
N ILE A 38 -9.46 5.38 2.17
CA ILE A 38 -9.31 6.75 2.71
C ILE A 38 -10.58 7.18 3.44
N SER A 39 -11.76 6.83 2.91
CA SER A 39 -13.03 7.25 3.47
C SER A 39 -13.30 6.62 4.84
N ALA A 40 -12.72 5.45 5.09
CA ALA A 40 -12.79 4.71 6.35
C ALA A 40 -11.74 5.15 7.38
N LEU A 41 -10.80 6.04 7.03
CA LEU A 41 -9.79 6.53 7.97
C LEU A 41 -10.37 7.56 8.95
N PRO A 42 -9.76 7.72 10.15
CA PRO A 42 -10.22 8.69 11.14
C PRO A 42 -10.28 10.11 10.57
N GLY A 43 -11.43 10.76 10.75
CA GLY A 43 -11.67 12.12 10.26
C GLY A 43 -11.96 12.21 8.76
N SER A 44 -12.02 11.08 8.05
CA SER A 44 -12.29 11.01 6.60
C SER A 44 -11.48 12.05 5.81
N PRO A 45 -10.14 11.95 5.85
CA PRO A 45 -9.26 12.93 5.22
C PRO A 45 -9.52 13.01 3.73
N ALA A 46 -9.30 14.19 3.14
CA ALA A 46 -9.48 14.38 1.71
C ALA A 46 -8.31 13.78 0.93
N LYS A 47 -7.11 13.74 1.53
CA LYS A 47 -5.90 13.23 0.91
C LYS A 47 -5.06 12.42 1.90
N VAL A 48 -4.43 11.39 1.37
CA VAL A 48 -3.43 10.60 2.08
C VAL A 48 -2.09 10.74 1.36
N LYS A 49 -1.02 10.70 2.16
CA LYS A 49 0.35 10.59 1.66
C LYS A 49 1.09 9.47 2.37
N ILE A 50 2.01 8.83 1.65
CA ILE A 50 2.87 7.80 2.21
C ILE A 50 4.13 8.47 2.76
N ASN A 51 4.24 8.55 4.07
CA ASN A 51 5.39 9.12 4.76
C ASN A 51 6.57 8.15 4.75
N LYS A 52 6.30 6.88 5.03
CA LYS A 52 7.33 5.84 5.17
C LYS A 52 6.78 4.48 4.80
N VAL A 53 7.60 3.65 4.18
CA VAL A 53 7.28 2.26 3.85
C VAL A 53 8.38 1.35 4.35
N THR A 54 8.03 0.39 5.20
CA THR A 54 8.94 -0.70 5.59
C THR A 54 8.45 -1.98 4.97
N TYR A 55 9.32 -2.70 4.26
CA TYR A 55 8.89 -3.86 3.49
C TYR A 55 9.90 -5.00 3.53
N SER A 56 9.39 -6.23 3.41
CA SER A 56 10.11 -7.45 3.07
C SER A 56 9.26 -8.20 2.05
N VAL A 57 9.81 -8.43 0.85
CA VAL A 57 9.13 -9.04 -0.29
C VAL A 57 10.05 -10.13 -0.84
N VAL A 58 9.57 -11.37 -0.84
CA VAL A 58 10.34 -12.55 -1.24
C VAL A 58 9.61 -13.30 -2.35
N GLY A 59 10.31 -13.56 -3.47
CA GLY A 59 9.77 -14.36 -4.57
C GLY A 59 8.70 -13.66 -5.44
N MET A 60 8.52 -12.34 -5.27
CA MET A 60 7.64 -11.50 -6.09
C MET A 60 8.09 -10.02 -6.04
N SER A 61 7.30 -9.14 -6.66
CA SER A 61 7.38 -7.68 -6.46
C SER A 61 5.99 -7.13 -6.14
N VAL A 62 5.91 -6.03 -5.40
CA VAL A 62 4.64 -5.37 -5.06
C VAL A 62 4.64 -3.95 -5.60
N SER A 63 3.68 -3.64 -6.46
CA SER A 63 3.37 -2.27 -6.88
C SER A 63 2.41 -1.65 -5.88
N VAL A 64 2.72 -0.45 -5.40
CA VAL A 64 1.81 0.39 -4.61
C VAL A 64 1.21 1.43 -5.54
N LEU A 65 -0.11 1.53 -5.56
CA LEU A 65 -0.86 2.40 -6.46
C LEU A 65 -1.86 3.28 -5.70
N PHE A 66 -2.23 4.40 -6.31
CA PHE A 66 -3.42 5.19 -5.95
C PHE A 66 -4.57 4.88 -6.91
N ASP A 67 -5.78 4.71 -6.37
CA ASP A 67 -7.00 4.36 -7.13
C ASP A 67 -7.51 5.55 -7.95
N HIS A 68 -7.48 5.38 -9.27
CA HIS A 68 -7.97 6.34 -10.27
C HIS A 68 -8.61 5.60 -11.43
N MET A 69 -9.14 6.33 -12.42
CA MET A 69 -9.62 5.69 -13.66
C MET A 69 -8.52 4.86 -14.36
N THR A 70 -7.28 5.27 -14.18
CA THR A 70 -6.09 4.46 -14.45
C THR A 70 -5.19 4.58 -13.25
N ASP A 71 -5.03 3.49 -12.50
CA ASP A 71 -4.30 3.48 -11.25
C ASP A 71 -2.89 4.03 -11.39
N ASP A 72 -2.52 4.93 -10.48
CA ASP A 72 -1.22 5.58 -10.49
C ASP A 72 -0.24 4.78 -9.62
N ARG A 73 0.67 4.05 -10.27
CA ARG A 73 1.75 3.36 -9.55
C ARG A 73 2.79 4.36 -9.04
N VAL A 74 2.94 4.43 -7.72
CA VAL A 74 3.89 5.34 -7.05
C VAL A 74 5.12 4.65 -6.49
N LEU A 75 5.03 3.36 -6.14
CA LEU A 75 6.18 2.58 -5.65
C LEU A 75 6.21 1.19 -6.28
N SER A 76 7.41 0.62 -6.41
CA SER A 76 7.63 -0.78 -6.72
C SER A 76 8.62 -1.35 -5.72
N LEU A 77 8.16 -2.34 -4.95
CA LEU A 77 8.87 -2.92 -3.82
C LEU A 77 9.36 -4.32 -4.17
N GLN A 78 10.64 -4.56 -3.91
CA GLN A 78 11.29 -5.86 -4.09
C GLN A 78 12.44 -6.00 -3.10
N GLY A 79 12.60 -7.19 -2.51
CA GLY A 79 13.59 -7.43 -1.47
C GLY A 79 13.13 -6.84 -0.14
N GLU A 80 14.07 -6.34 0.65
CA GLU A 80 13.79 -5.83 1.99
C GLU A 80 14.34 -4.42 2.17
N GLY A 81 13.64 -3.58 2.91
CA GLY A 81 14.10 -2.22 3.13
C GLY A 81 13.12 -1.32 3.86
N CYS A 82 13.54 -0.07 3.96
CA CYS A 82 12.78 0.99 4.58
C CYS A 82 12.99 2.28 3.80
N LEU A 83 11.92 2.80 3.21
CA LEU A 83 11.93 4.06 2.45
C LEU A 83 11.26 5.14 3.29
N ASP A 84 11.99 6.20 3.60
CA ASP A 84 11.47 7.35 4.36
C ASP A 84 11.39 8.58 3.46
N PHE A 85 10.15 9.03 3.22
CA PHE A 85 9.82 10.16 2.39
C PHE A 85 9.43 11.40 3.21
N THR A 86 9.44 11.30 4.54
CA THR A 86 9.11 12.44 5.42
C THR A 86 9.94 13.70 5.14
N PRO A 87 11.26 13.64 4.81
CA PRO A 87 12.03 14.84 4.51
C PRO A 87 11.61 15.54 3.21
N TYR A 88 10.91 14.81 2.33
CA TYR A 88 10.46 15.29 1.02
C TYR A 88 8.95 15.61 1.00
N GLY A 89 8.29 15.58 2.16
CA GLY A 89 6.86 15.87 2.28
C GLY A 89 5.93 14.66 2.08
N GLY A 90 6.49 13.46 1.93
CA GLY A 90 5.77 12.20 1.65
C GLY A 90 5.50 11.98 0.17
N VAL A 91 5.23 10.72 -0.21
CA VAL A 91 4.73 10.38 -1.55
C VAL A 91 3.23 10.71 -1.58
N GLN A 92 2.87 11.66 -2.43
CA GLN A 92 1.49 12.13 -2.58
C GLN A 92 0.83 11.41 -3.75
N ASP A 93 -0.50 11.37 -3.70
CA ASP A 93 -1.32 11.02 -4.84
C ASP A 93 -1.04 12.00 -6.03
N PRO A 94 -0.61 11.50 -7.21
CA PRO A 94 -0.44 12.30 -8.42
C PRO A 94 -1.72 13.03 -8.89
N SER A 95 -2.88 12.68 -8.34
CA SER A 95 -4.17 13.31 -8.58
C SER A 95 -4.63 13.15 -10.03
N SER A 96 -4.45 11.97 -10.61
CA SER A 96 -5.03 11.64 -11.91
C SER A 96 -6.57 11.68 -11.84
N ALA A 97 -7.22 11.73 -13.00
CA ALA A 97 -8.65 11.92 -13.06
C ALA A 97 -9.44 10.67 -12.61
N GLY A 98 -10.52 10.90 -11.84
CA GLY A 98 -11.43 9.84 -11.37
C GLY A 98 -10.90 9.05 -10.16
N GLY A 99 -11.65 8.06 -9.68
CA GLY A 99 -11.28 7.21 -8.53
C GLY A 99 -11.41 7.89 -7.16
N THR A 100 -10.91 7.20 -6.13
CA THR A 100 -11.03 7.60 -4.71
C THR A 100 -9.71 8.07 -4.11
N GLY A 101 -8.58 7.80 -4.76
CA GLY A 101 -7.25 7.99 -4.17
C GLY A 101 -6.90 6.94 -3.11
N ASP A 102 -7.64 5.82 -3.04
CA ASP A 102 -7.31 4.72 -2.14
C ASP A 102 -5.97 4.07 -2.48
N ILE A 103 -5.33 3.44 -1.49
CA ILE A 103 -4.06 2.76 -1.73
C ILE A 103 -4.32 1.30 -2.09
N LEU A 104 -3.87 0.90 -3.28
CA LEU A 104 -4.03 -0.43 -3.84
C LEU A 104 -2.67 -1.14 -3.92
N PHE A 105 -2.66 -2.47 -3.78
CA PHE A 105 -1.50 -3.31 -4.09
C PHE A 105 -1.77 -4.20 -5.30
N THR A 106 -0.75 -4.33 -6.14
CA THR A 106 -0.68 -5.32 -7.23
C THR A 106 0.62 -6.09 -7.08
N THR A 107 0.55 -7.42 -7.02
CA THR A 107 1.75 -8.27 -7.03
C THR A 107 2.12 -8.61 -8.47
N ASN A 108 3.40 -8.52 -8.81
CA ASN A 108 3.89 -8.94 -10.13
C ASN A 108 4.86 -10.11 -9.97
N ASN A 109 4.75 -11.07 -10.89
CA ASN A 109 5.54 -12.31 -10.90
C ASN A 109 5.36 -13.12 -9.62
N ALA A 110 4.12 -13.21 -9.13
CA ALA A 110 3.79 -14.01 -7.96
C ALA A 110 4.07 -15.50 -8.23
N THR A 111 4.85 -16.12 -7.34
CA THR A 111 5.11 -17.55 -7.35
C THR A 111 4.46 -18.21 -6.14
N VAL A 112 4.26 -19.52 -6.19
CA VAL A 112 3.71 -20.26 -5.04
C VAL A 112 4.66 -20.13 -3.85
N GLY A 113 4.15 -19.71 -2.70
CA GLY A 113 4.92 -19.50 -1.48
C GLY A 113 5.71 -18.19 -1.43
N ALA A 114 5.60 -17.33 -2.45
CA ALA A 114 6.11 -15.96 -2.36
C ALA A 114 5.38 -15.19 -1.26
N THR A 115 6.08 -14.31 -0.56
CA THR A 115 5.50 -13.56 0.56
C THR A 115 5.80 -12.08 0.46
N TYR A 116 4.94 -11.27 1.08
CA TYR A 116 5.30 -9.91 1.45
C TYR A 116 4.85 -9.59 2.87
N THR A 117 5.59 -8.70 3.50
CA THR A 117 5.22 -7.95 4.70
C THR A 117 5.50 -6.49 4.41
N ILE A 118 4.47 -5.64 4.43
CA ILE A 118 4.57 -4.22 4.12
C ILE A 118 3.88 -3.42 5.23
N VAL A 119 4.59 -2.44 5.78
CA VAL A 119 4.07 -1.48 6.75
C VAL A 119 4.07 -0.11 6.10
N LEU A 120 2.89 0.50 6.01
CA LEU A 120 2.71 1.86 5.53
C LEU A 120 2.52 2.81 6.72
N ASP A 121 3.32 3.86 6.77
CA ASP A 121 3.11 5.03 7.63
C ASP A 121 2.51 6.14 6.78
N LEU A 122 1.28 6.54 7.10
CA LEU A 122 0.47 7.44 6.30
C LEU A 122 0.28 8.76 7.04
N GLY A 123 0.46 9.86 6.32
CA GLY A 123 0.03 11.19 6.74
C GLY A 123 -1.36 11.47 6.19
N LEU A 124 -2.23 12.02 7.04
CA LEU A 124 -3.59 12.40 6.68
C LEU A 124 -3.70 13.92 6.54
N SER A 125 -4.42 14.40 5.53
CA SER A 125 -4.65 15.83 5.28
C SER A 125 -5.99 16.14 4.62
#